data_AF-A0A550GW51-F1
#
_entry.id   AF-A0A550GW51-F1
#
_cell.length_a   1.000
_cell.length_b   1.000
_cell.length_c   1.000
_cell.angle_alpha   90.00
_cell.angle_beta   90.00
_cell.angle_gamma   90.00
#
_symmetry.space_group_name_H-M   'P 1'
#
loop_
_entity.id
_entity.type
_entity.pdbx_description
1 polymer ?
#
loop_
_entity_poly.entity_id
_entity_poly.type
_entity_poly.pdbx_seq_one_letter_code
_entity_poly.pdbx_strand_id
1 'polypeptide(L)'
;MRNLSRINNPHNDDKDFAGCSLFGMMNVEGTRFSSRDPVRAIANMHERGNGLGGGFAVYGIYPQFKDYYAFHIMYLSREAKEKTDRTLATAFNIIYDEEMQTRPANVRDPPKVWRYFVEPKKKRLGELTADDYVTEKVMRINTETGKAFVFSSGKNMGVFKGVGFPEDVADFFCLEDYNGYLWTAHGRFPTNTPGWWGGAHPFNILDWTVVHNGELSSYGINRRYLEMYGYKCTMQTDTEVLAYAVDLLMRRQRLPIDIVTQVLAAPLWSEIDKMEPQQQQVFRALRQTYGSLLMNGPFSILVAHQGEMIGLTDRIKLRPLVAGIRGNFLYMSSEEAAIRLVSPKLDKFWSLRGGEPVIGRLRNQKGDDSVSMEEN
;
A
#
# COMPACT_ATOMS: atom_id res chain seq x y z
N MET A 1 -1.21 -40.61 -12.00
CA MET A 1 -2.11 -40.98 -10.88
C MET A 1 -3.50 -40.45 -11.21
N ARG A 2 -4.44 -41.31 -11.60
CA ARG A 2 -5.86 -40.93 -11.81
C ARG A 2 -6.60 -41.20 -10.50
N ASN A 3 -7.48 -40.29 -10.06
CA ASN A 3 -8.32 -40.37 -8.86
C ASN A 3 -7.76 -39.90 -7.50
N LEU A 4 -6.73 -39.04 -7.45
CA LEU A 4 -6.33 -38.43 -6.16
C LEU A 4 -7.44 -37.52 -5.57
N SER A 5 -8.19 -36.82 -6.42
CA SER A 5 -9.28 -35.92 -5.99
C SER A 5 -10.43 -36.66 -5.30
N ARG A 6 -10.83 -37.84 -5.78
CA ARG A 6 -11.92 -38.62 -5.16
C ARG A 6 -11.57 -39.24 -3.82
N ILE A 7 -10.28 -39.44 -3.54
CA ILE A 7 -9.81 -40.07 -2.30
C ILE A 7 -9.48 -39.01 -1.25
N ASN A 8 -8.86 -37.90 -1.66
CA ASN A 8 -8.45 -36.83 -0.73
C ASN A 8 -9.49 -35.71 -0.57
N ASN A 9 -10.40 -35.55 -1.53
CA ASN A 9 -11.43 -34.49 -1.55
C ASN A 9 -12.80 -35.03 -1.98
N PRO A 10 -13.41 -35.91 -1.17
CA PRO A 10 -14.64 -36.61 -1.53
C PRO A 10 -15.88 -35.70 -1.67
N HIS A 11 -15.90 -34.49 -1.08
CA HIS A 11 -17.03 -33.56 -1.22
C HIS A 11 -16.72 -32.33 -2.08
N ASN A 12 -15.57 -32.31 -2.76
CA ASN A 12 -15.11 -31.20 -3.59
C ASN A 12 -15.03 -29.87 -2.81
N ASP A 13 -14.68 -29.96 -1.53
CA ASP A 13 -14.69 -28.95 -0.47
C ASP A 13 -13.29 -28.38 -0.15
N ASP A 14 -12.24 -28.78 -0.87
CA ASP A 14 -10.84 -28.33 -0.68
C ASP A 14 -10.56 -26.83 -0.77
N LYS A 15 -11.46 -26.02 -1.34
CA LYS A 15 -11.12 -24.64 -1.73
C LYS A 15 -11.68 -23.61 -0.76
N ASP A 16 -10.95 -23.42 0.34
CA ASP A 16 -11.17 -22.30 1.25
C ASP A 16 -10.29 -21.11 0.85
N PHE A 17 -10.90 -20.05 0.34
CA PHE A 17 -10.20 -18.79 0.05
C PHE A 17 -9.76 -18.15 1.38
N ALA A 18 -8.49 -18.32 1.75
CA ALA A 18 -8.05 -18.15 3.15
C ALA A 18 -7.23 -16.87 3.46
N GLY A 19 -7.26 -15.83 2.60
CA GLY A 19 -6.75 -14.49 2.98
C GLY A 19 -6.20 -13.65 1.83
N CYS A 20 -5.72 -12.44 2.12
CA CYS A 20 -5.15 -11.60 1.06
C CYS A 20 -3.79 -12.12 0.58
N SER A 21 -3.39 -11.70 -0.62
CA SER A 21 -2.07 -11.89 -1.20
C SER A 21 -1.32 -10.57 -1.28
N LEU A 22 -0.07 -10.54 -0.83
CA LEU A 22 0.84 -9.40 -0.96
C LEU A 22 2.04 -9.78 -1.81
N PHE A 23 2.45 -8.89 -2.71
CA PHE A 23 3.71 -9.00 -3.41
C PHE A 23 4.36 -7.63 -3.55
N GLY A 24 5.67 -7.57 -3.36
CA GLY A 24 6.50 -6.38 -3.50
C GLY A 24 7.77 -6.72 -4.25
N MET A 25 8.15 -5.90 -5.22
CA MET A 25 9.36 -6.04 -6.00
C MET A 25 9.97 -4.67 -6.25
N MET A 26 11.21 -4.49 -5.81
CA MET A 26 11.93 -3.22 -5.90
C MET A 26 13.32 -3.45 -6.49
N ASN A 27 13.69 -2.64 -7.48
CA ASN A 27 15.07 -2.53 -7.93
C ASN A 27 15.78 -1.43 -7.14
N VAL A 28 16.77 -1.79 -6.31
CA VAL A 28 17.44 -0.86 -5.39
C VAL A 28 18.37 0.15 -6.10
N GLU A 29 18.66 -0.04 -7.39
CA GLU A 29 19.37 0.95 -8.22
C GLU A 29 18.42 1.99 -8.83
N GLY A 30 17.10 1.81 -8.69
CA GLY A 30 16.10 2.67 -9.31
C GLY A 30 15.90 2.37 -10.81
N THR A 31 16.44 1.25 -11.31
CA THR A 31 16.20 0.82 -12.68
C THR A 31 14.74 0.42 -12.83
N ARG A 32 14.04 1.06 -13.76
CA ARG A 32 12.62 0.80 -14.02
C ARG A 32 12.45 -0.46 -14.85
N PHE A 33 11.46 -1.27 -14.51
CA PHE A 33 11.10 -2.52 -15.16
C PHE A 33 9.58 -2.62 -15.34
N SER A 34 9.17 -3.49 -16.26
CA SER A 34 7.77 -3.67 -16.66
C SER A 34 6.93 -4.39 -15.62
N SER A 35 5.61 -4.30 -15.72
CA SER A 35 4.64 -5.03 -14.89
C SER A 35 4.69 -6.56 -14.99
N ARG A 36 5.37 -7.12 -16.02
CA ARG A 36 5.40 -8.56 -16.31
C ARG A 36 5.63 -9.45 -15.09
N ASP A 37 6.71 -9.21 -14.35
CA ASP A 37 7.08 -10.04 -13.20
C ASP A 37 6.15 -9.78 -11.99
N PRO A 38 5.88 -8.53 -11.57
CA PRO A 38 4.89 -8.25 -10.53
C PRO A 38 3.52 -8.89 -10.76
N VAL A 39 2.97 -8.79 -11.98
CA VAL A 39 1.67 -9.36 -12.36
C VAL A 39 1.71 -10.88 -12.28
N ARG A 40 2.75 -11.50 -12.87
CA ARG A 40 2.91 -12.96 -12.85
C ARG A 40 3.06 -13.51 -11.43
N ALA A 41 3.79 -12.80 -10.57
CA ALA A 41 4.01 -13.21 -9.19
C ALA A 41 2.73 -13.10 -8.35
N ILE A 42 1.97 -12.01 -8.45
CA ILE A 42 0.71 -11.88 -7.69
C ILE A 42 -0.36 -12.86 -8.20
N ALA A 43 -0.43 -13.11 -9.51
CA ALA A 43 -1.34 -14.10 -10.11
C ALA A 43 -1.01 -15.55 -9.67
N ASN A 44 0.23 -15.83 -9.27
CA ASN A 44 0.56 -17.13 -8.67
C ASN A 44 -0.19 -17.38 -7.37
N MET A 45 -0.58 -16.30 -6.67
CA MET A 45 -1.36 -16.33 -5.44
C MET A 45 -2.87 -16.10 -5.70
N HIS A 46 -3.36 -16.38 -6.90
CA HIS A 46 -4.78 -16.22 -7.29
C HIS A 46 -5.75 -16.83 -6.27
N GLU A 47 -5.47 -18.07 -5.84
CA GLU A 47 -6.34 -18.85 -4.93
C GLU A 47 -6.43 -18.27 -3.50
N ARG A 48 -5.62 -17.27 -3.15
CA ARG A 48 -5.75 -16.56 -1.87
C ARG A 48 -6.94 -15.59 -1.90
N GLY A 49 -7.09 -14.85 -3.00
CA GLY A 49 -8.13 -13.83 -3.17
C GLY A 49 -9.43 -14.39 -3.77
N ASN A 50 -10.50 -13.59 -3.76
CA ASN A 50 -11.81 -13.98 -4.30
C ASN A 50 -12.32 -13.03 -5.40
N GLY A 51 -11.44 -12.21 -5.98
CA GLY A 51 -11.79 -11.27 -7.04
C GLY A 51 -12.60 -10.04 -6.59
N LEU A 52 -12.77 -9.81 -5.28
CA LEU A 52 -13.49 -8.64 -4.74
C LEU A 52 -12.60 -7.42 -4.50
N GLY A 53 -11.36 -7.46 -4.98
CA GLY A 53 -10.43 -6.35 -4.95
C GLY A 53 -9.03 -6.76 -5.37
N GLY A 54 -8.43 -5.99 -6.27
CA GLY A 54 -7.07 -6.21 -6.74
C GLY A 54 -6.42 -4.88 -7.11
N GLY A 55 -5.10 -4.84 -7.08
CA GLY A 55 -4.40 -3.65 -7.55
C GLY A 55 -2.90 -3.64 -7.34
N PHE A 56 -2.31 -2.55 -7.81
CA PHE A 56 -0.88 -2.26 -7.80
C PHE A 56 -0.62 -0.82 -7.38
N ALA A 57 0.51 -0.58 -6.72
CA ALA A 57 1.12 0.73 -6.62
C ALA A 57 2.51 0.68 -7.24
N VAL A 58 2.82 1.72 -8.02
CA VAL A 58 4.03 1.74 -8.86
C VAL A 58 4.74 3.07 -8.70
N TYR A 59 6.05 3.02 -8.45
CA TYR A 59 6.90 4.21 -8.32
C TYR A 59 7.88 4.33 -9.48
N GLY A 60 8.18 5.57 -9.87
CA GLY A 60 8.96 5.88 -11.08
C GLY A 60 8.16 5.79 -12.37
N ILE A 61 6.83 5.72 -12.26
CA ILE A 61 5.92 5.46 -13.37
C ILE A 61 5.65 6.68 -14.25
N TYR A 62 5.87 7.89 -13.73
CA TYR A 62 5.61 9.16 -14.42
C TYR A 62 6.86 10.05 -14.49
N PRO A 63 7.94 9.61 -15.15
CA PRO A 63 9.21 10.35 -15.17
C PRO A 63 9.08 11.77 -15.73
N GLN A 64 8.19 11.97 -16.70
CA GLN A 64 7.93 13.26 -17.35
C GLN A 64 7.15 14.24 -16.46
N PHE A 65 6.48 13.74 -15.42
CA PHE A 65 5.70 14.54 -14.47
C PHE A 65 6.18 14.32 -13.02
N LYS A 66 7.45 13.94 -12.84
CA LYS A 66 7.98 13.48 -11.55
C LYS A 66 7.82 14.48 -10.39
N ASP A 67 7.76 15.77 -10.69
CA ASP A 67 7.71 16.86 -9.70
C ASP A 67 6.27 17.26 -9.34
N TYR A 68 5.27 16.76 -10.08
CA TYR A 68 3.85 17.06 -9.92
C TYR A 68 3.11 15.94 -9.20
N TYR A 69 2.08 16.30 -8.44
CA TYR A 69 1.22 15.31 -7.80
C TYR A 69 0.33 14.65 -8.86
N ALA A 70 0.33 13.33 -8.91
CA ALA A 70 -0.50 12.53 -9.80
C ALA A 70 -1.76 12.09 -9.05
N PHE A 71 -2.86 12.80 -9.30
CA PHE A 71 -4.17 12.45 -8.76
C PHE A 71 -4.81 11.43 -9.69
N HIS A 72 -5.09 10.23 -9.20
CA HIS A 72 -6.00 9.32 -9.89
C HIS A 72 -7.36 9.39 -9.21
N ILE A 73 -8.40 9.65 -9.99
CA ILE A 73 -9.75 9.90 -9.48
C ILE A 73 -10.74 9.01 -10.21
N MET A 74 -11.57 8.30 -9.43
CA MET A 74 -12.72 7.55 -9.93
C MET A 74 -13.96 8.42 -9.87
N TYR A 75 -14.77 8.38 -10.93
CA TYR A 75 -16.03 9.11 -11.04
C TYR A 75 -17.19 8.15 -11.30
N LEU A 76 -18.16 8.12 -10.39
CA LEU A 76 -19.40 7.33 -10.53
C LEU A 76 -20.56 8.15 -11.13
N SER A 77 -20.38 9.45 -11.33
CA SER A 77 -21.33 10.30 -12.04
C SER A 77 -20.64 11.46 -12.75
N ARG A 78 -21.28 11.97 -13.80
CA ARG A 78 -20.82 13.17 -14.52
C ARG A 78 -20.81 14.41 -13.62
N GLU A 79 -21.85 14.58 -12.81
CA GLU A 79 -21.96 15.70 -11.87
C GLU A 79 -20.80 15.73 -10.86
N ALA A 80 -20.39 14.55 -10.36
CA ALA A 80 -19.25 14.43 -9.46
C ALA A 80 -17.95 14.91 -10.14
N LYS A 81 -17.74 14.53 -11.41
CA LYS A 81 -16.62 15.02 -12.21
C LYS A 81 -16.63 16.53 -12.35
N GLU A 82 -17.76 17.12 -12.73
CA GLU A 82 -17.89 18.57 -12.91
C GLU A 82 -17.67 19.36 -11.60
N LYS A 83 -18.07 18.80 -10.44
CA LYS A 83 -17.75 19.38 -9.12
C LYS A 83 -16.26 19.28 -8.80
N THR A 84 -15.65 18.10 -9.00
CA THR A 84 -14.23 17.89 -8.73
C THR A 84 -13.35 18.73 -9.64
N ASP A 85 -13.65 18.83 -10.94
CA ASP A 85 -12.90 19.66 -11.89
C ASP A 85 -12.89 21.14 -11.47
N ARG A 86 -14.02 21.66 -10.98
CA ARG A 86 -14.10 23.03 -10.42
C ARG A 86 -13.23 23.19 -9.17
N THR A 87 -13.26 22.21 -8.27
CA THR A 87 -12.41 22.21 -7.07
C THR A 87 -10.93 22.18 -7.45
N LEU A 88 -10.54 21.31 -8.39
CA LEU A 88 -9.17 21.19 -8.88
C LEU A 88 -8.70 22.48 -9.54
N ALA A 89 -9.47 23.02 -10.48
CA ALA A 89 -9.15 24.27 -11.18
C ALA A 89 -9.01 25.47 -10.21
N THR A 90 -9.73 25.46 -9.09
CA THR A 90 -9.64 26.51 -8.06
C THR A 90 -8.38 26.36 -7.21
N ALA A 91 -8.01 25.13 -6.84
CA ALA A 91 -6.96 24.82 -5.88
C ALA A 91 -5.57 24.62 -6.52
N PHE A 92 -5.51 24.13 -7.76
CA PHE A 92 -4.27 23.67 -8.40
C PHE A 92 -4.07 24.28 -9.79
N ASN A 93 -2.81 24.34 -10.21
CA ASN A 93 -2.43 24.43 -11.61
C ASN A 93 -2.48 23.02 -12.18
N ILE A 94 -3.35 22.78 -13.17
CA ILE A 94 -3.43 21.51 -13.88
C ILE A 94 -2.41 21.57 -15.01
N ILE A 95 -1.37 20.75 -14.91
CA ILE A 95 -0.27 20.69 -15.91
C ILE A 95 -0.67 19.80 -17.08
N TYR A 96 -1.33 18.68 -16.76
CA TYR A 96 -1.84 17.72 -17.72
C TYR A 96 -2.95 16.91 -17.08
N ASP A 97 -3.97 16.55 -17.83
CA ASP A 97 -5.00 15.61 -17.40
C ASP A 97 -5.53 14.79 -18.58
N GLU A 98 -5.95 13.56 -18.29
CA GLU A 98 -6.54 12.68 -19.30
C GLU A 98 -7.37 11.57 -18.65
N GLU A 99 -8.31 11.03 -19.44
CA GLU A 99 -8.93 9.75 -19.10
C GLU A 99 -7.85 8.66 -19.11
N MET A 100 -7.79 7.85 -18.05
CA MET A 100 -6.81 6.79 -18.00
C MET A 100 -7.11 5.75 -19.06
N GLN A 101 -6.08 5.35 -19.81
CA GLN A 101 -6.18 4.28 -20.79
C GLN A 101 -6.66 3.01 -20.11
N THR A 102 -7.73 2.42 -20.65
CA THR A 102 -8.29 1.16 -20.17
C THR A 102 -8.69 0.27 -21.34
N ARG A 103 -8.78 -1.04 -21.10
CA ARG A 103 -9.32 -2.02 -22.05
C ARG A 103 -10.32 -2.96 -21.39
N PRO A 104 -11.21 -3.62 -22.17
CA PRO A 104 -12.06 -4.66 -21.63
C PRO A 104 -11.25 -5.76 -20.94
N ALA A 105 -11.61 -6.07 -19.69
CA ALA A 105 -10.99 -7.09 -18.85
C ALA A 105 -12.04 -7.63 -17.85
N ASN A 106 -11.69 -8.67 -17.09
CA ASN A 106 -12.60 -9.31 -16.14
C ASN A 106 -12.68 -8.53 -14.80
N VAL A 107 -13.07 -7.25 -14.88
CA VAL A 107 -13.35 -6.38 -13.73
C VAL A 107 -14.83 -6.06 -13.66
N ARG A 108 -15.35 -5.85 -12.45
CA ARG A 108 -16.78 -5.62 -12.21
C ARG A 108 -17.11 -4.13 -12.16
N ASP A 109 -18.06 -3.70 -12.98
CA ASP A 109 -18.67 -2.36 -12.96
C ASP A 109 -17.64 -1.20 -12.87
N PRO A 110 -16.69 -1.08 -13.83
CA PRO A 110 -15.63 -0.09 -13.75
C PRO A 110 -16.14 1.35 -13.80
N PRO A 111 -15.68 2.24 -12.90
CA PRO A 111 -15.98 3.66 -12.96
C PRO A 111 -15.19 4.35 -14.07
N LYS A 112 -15.54 5.60 -14.38
CA LYS A 112 -14.63 6.44 -15.17
C LYS A 112 -13.42 6.79 -14.33
N VAL A 113 -12.23 6.62 -14.88
CA VAL A 113 -10.98 6.90 -14.17
C VAL A 113 -10.21 7.98 -14.93
N TRP A 114 -9.82 9.02 -14.22
CA TRP A 114 -9.07 10.14 -14.77
C TRP A 114 -7.77 10.33 -13.99
N ARG A 115 -6.71 10.73 -14.67
CA ARG A 115 -5.48 11.17 -14.01
C ARG A 115 -5.23 12.64 -14.26
N TYR A 116 -4.79 13.33 -13.22
CA TYR A 116 -4.43 14.74 -13.24
C TYR A 116 -3.02 14.90 -12.67
N PHE A 117 -2.17 15.64 -13.38
CA PHE A 117 -0.87 16.08 -12.89
C PHE A 117 -0.99 17.53 -12.45
N VAL A 118 -0.86 17.75 -11.15
CA VAL A 118 -1.23 19.02 -10.52
C VAL A 118 -0.14 19.58 -9.62
N GLU A 119 -0.11 20.90 -9.53
CA GLU A 119 0.72 21.65 -8.58
C GLU A 119 -0.16 22.59 -7.75
N PRO A 120 -0.04 22.62 -6.41
CA PRO A 120 -0.78 23.57 -5.58
C PRO A 120 -0.50 25.02 -6.00
N LYS A 121 -1.56 25.83 -6.16
CA LYS A 121 -1.39 27.26 -6.46
C LYS A 121 -0.72 27.94 -5.26
N LYS A 122 0.48 28.51 -5.45
CA LYS A 122 1.25 29.16 -4.37
C LYS A 122 0.43 30.15 -3.52
N LYS A 123 -0.42 30.96 -4.16
CA LYS A 123 -1.30 31.94 -3.50
C LYS A 123 -2.38 31.31 -2.60
N ARG A 124 -2.65 30.01 -2.75
CA ARG A 124 -3.68 29.26 -2.01
C ARG A 124 -3.12 28.40 -0.88
N LEU A 125 -1.80 28.17 -0.83
CA LEU A 125 -1.15 27.38 0.23
C LEU A 125 -1.32 28.04 1.61
N GLY A 126 -1.26 29.37 1.66
CA GLY A 126 -1.22 30.08 2.95
C GLY A 126 0.03 29.67 3.73
N GLU A 127 -0.16 29.19 4.95
CA GLU A 127 0.91 28.68 5.83
C GLU A 127 1.13 27.16 5.69
N LEU A 128 0.29 26.46 4.93
CA LEU A 128 0.40 25.01 4.79
C LEU A 128 1.57 24.61 3.88
N THR A 129 2.18 23.48 4.20
CA THR A 129 3.07 22.79 3.27
C THR A 129 2.28 22.30 2.05
N ALA A 130 2.95 22.07 0.92
CA ALA A 130 2.30 21.53 -0.28
C ALA A 130 1.61 20.18 0.01
N ASP A 131 2.25 19.32 0.80
CA ASP A 131 1.73 18.00 1.17
C ASP A 131 0.51 18.08 2.10
N ASP A 132 0.53 18.98 3.09
CA ASP A 132 -0.63 19.19 3.97
C ASP A 132 -1.81 19.77 3.20
N TYR A 133 -1.54 20.70 2.27
CA TYR A 133 -2.56 21.24 1.38
C TYR A 133 -3.17 20.17 0.48
N VAL A 134 -2.32 19.34 -0.16
CA VAL A 134 -2.78 18.22 -0.98
C VAL A 134 -3.63 17.26 -0.16
N THR A 135 -3.14 16.86 1.03
CA THR A 135 -3.87 15.96 1.94
C THR A 135 -5.25 16.53 2.29
N GLU A 136 -5.33 17.81 2.68
CA GLU A 136 -6.60 18.47 2.95
C GLU A 136 -7.56 18.43 1.75
N LYS A 137 -7.07 18.73 0.54
CA LYS A 137 -7.89 18.67 -0.68
C LYS A 137 -8.33 17.27 -1.05
N VAL A 138 -7.48 16.27 -0.89
CA VAL A 138 -7.84 14.86 -1.10
C VAL A 138 -8.96 14.44 -0.16
N MET A 139 -8.82 14.72 1.14
CA MET A 139 -9.85 14.43 2.15
C MET A 139 -11.16 15.15 1.84
N ARG A 140 -11.07 16.40 1.39
CA ARG A 140 -12.21 17.22 1.02
C ARG A 140 -12.93 16.67 -0.22
N ILE A 141 -12.20 16.30 -1.27
CA ILE A 141 -12.79 15.71 -2.47
C ILE A 141 -13.52 14.42 -2.10
N ASN A 142 -12.87 13.53 -1.34
CA ASN A 142 -13.43 12.24 -0.93
C ASN A 142 -14.64 12.36 0.00
N THR A 143 -14.86 13.51 0.66
CA THR A 143 -15.99 13.73 1.56
C THR A 143 -17.10 14.62 1.01
N GLU A 144 -16.80 15.61 0.17
CA GLU A 144 -17.75 16.66 -0.20
C GLU A 144 -18.25 16.56 -1.65
N THR A 145 -17.48 15.97 -2.56
CA THR A 145 -17.87 15.99 -3.99
C THR A 145 -18.97 14.99 -4.30
N GLY A 146 -19.06 13.91 -3.52
CA GLY A 146 -20.03 12.83 -3.65
C GLY A 146 -19.83 12.06 -4.96
N LYS A 147 -19.65 10.73 -4.88
CA LYS A 147 -19.43 9.87 -6.07
C LYS A 147 -18.14 10.15 -6.86
N ALA A 148 -17.18 10.90 -6.28
CA ALA A 148 -15.81 10.97 -6.77
C ALA A 148 -14.83 10.58 -5.66
N PHE A 149 -13.78 9.85 -6.03
CA PHE A 149 -12.83 9.29 -5.07
C PHE A 149 -11.41 9.40 -5.61
N VAL A 150 -10.58 10.20 -4.95
CA VAL A 150 -9.13 10.21 -5.15
C VAL A 150 -8.55 8.98 -4.47
N PHE A 151 -7.90 8.13 -5.26
CA PHE A 151 -7.31 6.87 -4.79
C PHE A 151 -5.79 6.76 -5.02
N SER A 152 -5.21 7.75 -5.69
CA SER A 152 -3.77 7.98 -5.82
C SER A 152 -3.52 9.48 -5.79
N SER A 153 -2.47 9.95 -5.12
CA SER A 153 -2.21 11.39 -4.94
C SER A 153 -0.73 11.77 -4.82
N GLY A 154 0.20 10.84 -5.09
CA GLY A 154 1.64 11.04 -4.90
C GLY A 154 2.39 11.58 -6.10
N LYS A 155 3.65 11.92 -5.89
CA LYS A 155 4.57 12.36 -6.96
C LYS A 155 5.32 11.17 -7.55
N ASN A 156 5.40 11.12 -8.88
CA ASN A 156 6.09 10.06 -9.62
C ASN A 156 5.65 8.64 -9.22
N MET A 157 4.39 8.48 -8.80
CA MET A 157 3.81 7.20 -8.44
C MET A 157 2.34 7.16 -8.84
N GLY A 158 1.80 5.96 -9.02
CA GLY A 158 0.39 5.75 -9.30
C GLY A 158 -0.14 4.49 -8.64
N VAL A 159 -1.37 4.55 -8.10
CA VAL A 159 -2.15 3.37 -7.72
C VAL A 159 -3.10 2.99 -8.86
N PHE A 160 -3.25 1.69 -9.09
CA PHE A 160 -4.17 1.08 -10.05
C PHE A 160 -4.93 -0.01 -9.32
N LYS A 161 -6.23 0.17 -9.09
CA LYS A 161 -7.01 -0.75 -8.27
C LYS A 161 -8.45 -0.83 -8.75
N GLY A 162 -9.09 -1.95 -8.48
CA GLY A 162 -10.49 -2.18 -8.87
C GLY A 162 -11.08 -3.44 -8.25
N VAL A 163 -12.32 -3.74 -8.63
CA VAL A 163 -13.01 -4.97 -8.23
C VAL A 163 -12.74 -6.04 -9.29
N GLY A 164 -11.76 -6.89 -9.02
CA GLY A 164 -11.31 -8.00 -9.86
C GLY A 164 -10.08 -8.66 -9.23
N PHE A 165 -9.54 -9.69 -9.87
CA PHE A 165 -8.22 -10.20 -9.48
C PHE A 165 -7.12 -9.22 -9.90
N PRO A 166 -5.94 -9.23 -9.24
CA PRO A 166 -4.84 -8.33 -9.60
C PRO A 166 -4.47 -8.40 -11.08
N GLU A 167 -4.35 -9.59 -11.66
CA GLU A 167 -4.08 -9.78 -13.09
C GLU A 167 -5.15 -9.15 -13.99
N ASP A 168 -6.43 -9.25 -13.64
CA ASP A 168 -7.53 -8.62 -14.39
C ASP A 168 -7.46 -7.09 -14.29
N VAL A 169 -7.08 -6.56 -13.12
CA VAL A 169 -6.86 -5.12 -12.91
C VAL A 169 -5.64 -4.63 -13.68
N ALA A 170 -4.59 -5.44 -13.76
CA ALA A 170 -3.41 -5.13 -14.56
C ALA A 170 -3.77 -5.02 -16.05
N ASP A 171 -4.58 -5.97 -16.53
CA ASP A 171 -5.09 -5.94 -17.90
C ASP A 171 -6.01 -4.75 -18.13
N PHE A 172 -6.93 -4.46 -17.21
CA PHE A 172 -7.85 -3.33 -17.33
C PHE A 172 -7.13 -2.00 -17.51
N PHE A 173 -6.04 -1.77 -16.78
CA PHE A 173 -5.25 -0.53 -16.81
C PHE A 173 -4.05 -0.55 -17.77
N CYS A 174 -3.92 -1.60 -18.60
CA CYS A 174 -2.80 -1.79 -19.52
C CYS A 174 -1.42 -1.62 -18.84
N LEU A 175 -1.22 -2.27 -17.69
CA LEU A 175 -0.01 -2.05 -16.88
C LEU A 175 1.29 -2.44 -17.60
N GLU A 176 1.24 -3.25 -18.65
CA GLU A 176 2.38 -3.57 -19.51
C GLU A 176 2.99 -2.35 -20.22
N ASP A 177 2.22 -1.28 -20.40
CA ASP A 177 2.67 -0.04 -21.03
C ASP A 177 3.51 0.83 -20.07
N TYR A 178 3.60 0.43 -18.79
CA TYR A 178 4.26 1.17 -17.74
C TYR A 178 5.52 0.48 -17.23
N ASN A 179 6.50 1.30 -16.85
CA ASN A 179 7.72 0.85 -16.18
C ASN A 179 7.90 1.62 -14.86
N GLY A 180 8.21 0.89 -13.80
CA GLY A 180 8.48 1.43 -12.46
C GLY A 180 9.66 0.71 -11.82
N TYR A 181 10.29 1.33 -10.83
CA TYR A 181 11.40 0.70 -10.10
C TYR A 181 10.93 -0.02 -8.82
N LEU A 182 9.70 0.24 -8.37
CA LEU A 182 9.09 -0.37 -7.20
C LEU A 182 7.63 -0.65 -7.52
N TRP A 183 7.24 -1.91 -7.35
CA TRP A 183 5.88 -2.39 -7.53
C TRP A 183 5.42 -3.06 -6.23
N THR A 184 4.28 -2.66 -5.71
CA THR A 184 3.53 -3.44 -4.71
C THR A 184 2.20 -3.86 -5.29
N ALA A 185 1.74 -5.06 -4.94
CA ALA A 185 0.53 -5.67 -5.46
C ALA A 185 -0.27 -6.32 -4.34
N HIS A 186 -1.59 -6.35 -4.52
CA HIS A 186 -2.50 -6.90 -3.54
C HIS A 186 -3.68 -7.62 -4.20
N GLY A 187 -3.94 -8.86 -3.79
CA GLY A 187 -5.20 -9.57 -4.03
C GLY A 187 -6.03 -9.61 -2.75
N ARG A 188 -7.25 -9.09 -2.79
CA ARG A 188 -8.12 -8.89 -1.61
C ARG A 188 -9.05 -10.07 -1.39
N PHE A 189 -9.21 -10.43 -0.12
CA PHE A 189 -10.28 -11.26 0.38
C PHE A 189 -11.03 -10.50 1.49
N PRO A 190 -12.15 -9.82 1.20
CA PRO A 190 -12.92 -9.15 2.23
C PRO A 190 -13.78 -10.12 3.04
N THR A 191 -13.67 -10.06 4.37
CA THR A 191 -14.52 -10.79 5.31
C THR A 191 -15.76 -9.98 5.71
N ASN A 192 -15.62 -8.66 5.88
CA ASN A 192 -16.62 -7.83 6.56
C ASN A 192 -17.19 -6.65 5.75
N THR A 193 -16.72 -6.41 4.52
CA THR A 193 -17.17 -5.27 3.69
C THR A 193 -17.42 -5.68 2.24
N PRO A 194 -18.49 -5.17 1.58
CA PRO A 194 -18.70 -5.39 0.15
C PRO A 194 -17.49 -4.95 -0.68
N GLY A 195 -17.15 -5.72 -1.71
CA GLY A 195 -16.15 -5.32 -2.71
C GLY A 195 -16.64 -4.10 -3.50
N TRP A 196 -15.89 -3.00 -3.45
CA TRP A 196 -16.15 -1.82 -4.25
C TRP A 196 -14.81 -1.14 -4.60
N TRP A 197 -14.79 -0.37 -5.69
CA TRP A 197 -13.56 0.14 -6.29
C TRP A 197 -12.70 1.00 -5.34
N GLY A 198 -13.32 1.89 -4.56
CA GLY A 198 -12.59 2.73 -3.61
C GLY A 198 -12.00 1.94 -2.43
N GLY A 199 -12.65 0.83 -2.04
CA GLY A 199 -12.22 -0.07 -0.97
C GLY A 199 -11.22 -1.14 -1.40
N ALA A 200 -10.93 -1.27 -2.70
CA ALA A 200 -9.84 -2.11 -3.20
C ALA A 200 -8.49 -1.54 -2.75
N HIS A 201 -7.47 -2.40 -2.68
CA HIS A 201 -6.10 -2.03 -2.29
C HIS A 201 -5.21 -2.00 -3.53
N PRO A 202 -4.08 -1.28 -3.52
CA PRO A 202 -3.48 -0.53 -2.41
C PRO A 202 -4.25 0.70 -1.93
N PHE A 203 -3.98 1.14 -0.70
CA PHE A 203 -4.36 2.46 -0.20
C PHE A 203 -3.21 3.44 -0.34
N ASN A 204 -3.56 4.72 -0.52
CA ASN A 204 -2.59 5.78 -0.77
C ASN A 204 -3.00 7.10 -0.12
N ILE A 205 -2.00 7.83 0.38
CA ILE A 205 -2.06 9.27 0.61
C ILE A 205 -0.70 9.86 0.28
N LEU A 206 -0.66 10.93 -0.52
CA LEU A 206 0.59 11.44 -1.09
C LEU A 206 1.36 10.29 -1.77
N ASP A 207 2.64 10.13 -1.50
CA ASP A 207 3.45 9.02 -2.01
C ASP A 207 3.48 7.81 -1.07
N TRP A 208 2.80 7.83 0.09
CA TRP A 208 2.67 6.66 0.96
C TRP A 208 1.65 5.69 0.40
N THR A 209 2.04 4.43 0.20
CA THR A 209 1.14 3.35 -0.18
C THR A 209 1.22 2.19 0.78
N VAL A 210 0.08 1.56 1.04
CA VAL A 210 0.00 0.38 1.91
C VAL A 210 -0.84 -0.70 1.26
N VAL A 211 -0.31 -1.92 1.28
CA VAL A 211 -1.08 -3.16 1.06
C VAL A 211 -1.05 -3.97 2.35
N HIS A 212 -2.16 -4.63 2.67
CA HIS A 212 -2.39 -5.23 3.98
C HIS A 212 -3.07 -6.58 3.85
N ASN A 213 -2.46 -7.61 4.43
CA ASN A 213 -3.06 -8.93 4.62
C ASN A 213 -3.30 -9.14 6.11
N GLY A 214 -4.57 -9.22 6.50
CA GLY A 214 -4.95 -9.30 7.90
C GLY A 214 -6.26 -8.61 8.20
N GLU A 215 -6.52 -8.47 9.50
CA GLU A 215 -7.67 -7.76 10.04
C GLU A 215 -7.27 -7.10 11.35
N LEU A 216 -7.49 -5.78 11.46
CA LEU A 216 -7.15 -5.02 12.64
C LEU A 216 -8.32 -4.99 13.61
N SER A 217 -8.21 -5.75 14.71
CA SER A 217 -9.18 -5.72 15.80
C SER A 217 -9.25 -4.37 16.50
N SER A 218 -8.22 -3.52 16.36
CA SER A 218 -8.16 -2.15 16.88
C SER A 218 -8.68 -1.07 15.92
N TYR A 219 -9.27 -1.43 14.77
CA TYR A 219 -9.70 -0.46 13.74
C TYR A 219 -10.40 0.79 14.30
N GLY A 220 -11.41 0.60 15.17
CA GLY A 220 -12.20 1.71 15.73
C GLY A 220 -11.39 2.72 16.54
N ILE A 221 -10.44 2.26 17.37
CA ILE A 221 -9.60 3.16 18.17
C ILE A 221 -8.52 3.83 17.31
N ASN A 222 -7.94 3.09 16.37
CA ASN A 222 -6.93 3.64 15.45
C ASN A 222 -7.54 4.72 14.56
N ARG A 223 -8.73 4.48 14.00
CA ARG A 223 -9.48 5.45 13.20
C ARG A 223 -9.75 6.74 13.99
N ARG A 224 -10.30 6.61 15.20
CA ARG A 224 -10.60 7.76 16.07
C ARG A 224 -9.35 8.58 16.38
N TYR A 225 -8.22 7.92 16.63
CA TYR A 225 -6.95 8.62 16.86
C TYR A 225 -6.57 9.47 15.64
N LEU A 226 -6.59 8.90 14.44
CA LEU A 226 -6.25 9.61 13.20
C LEU A 226 -7.22 10.77 12.90
N GLU A 227 -8.51 10.60 13.18
CA GLU A 227 -9.51 11.65 13.01
C GLU A 227 -9.21 12.89 13.88
N MET A 228 -8.59 12.71 15.06
CA MET A 228 -8.13 13.83 15.90
C MET A 228 -6.98 14.62 15.26
N TYR A 229 -6.26 14.04 14.31
CA TYR A 229 -5.20 14.70 13.53
C TYR A 229 -5.70 15.24 12.17
N GLY A 230 -7.00 15.18 11.90
CA GLY A 230 -7.61 15.76 10.70
C GLY A 230 -7.71 14.81 9.49
N TYR A 231 -7.34 13.54 9.64
CA TYR A 231 -7.60 12.53 8.60
C TYR A 231 -9.08 12.16 8.58
N LYS A 232 -9.65 11.93 7.40
CA LYS A 232 -11.04 11.45 7.26
C LYS A 232 -11.02 10.03 6.68
N CYS A 233 -11.26 9.04 7.53
CA CYS A 233 -11.29 7.64 7.11
C CYS A 233 -12.67 7.31 6.52
N THR A 234 -12.77 7.38 5.20
CA THR A 234 -14.05 7.32 4.46
C THR A 234 -14.31 5.97 3.81
N MET A 235 -13.27 5.17 3.62
CA MET A 235 -13.34 3.92 2.85
C MET A 235 -13.59 2.69 3.73
N GLN A 236 -13.67 2.90 5.05
CA GLN A 236 -14.04 1.88 6.04
C GLN A 236 -13.18 0.61 6.00
N THR A 237 -11.87 0.80 5.90
CA THR A 237 -10.91 -0.31 5.84
C THR A 237 -9.67 -0.03 6.66
N ASP A 238 -9.18 -1.07 7.31
CA ASP A 238 -7.96 -1.08 8.12
C ASP A 238 -6.73 -0.54 7.38
N THR A 239 -6.68 -0.76 6.07
CA THR A 239 -5.55 -0.34 5.24
C THR A 239 -5.50 1.17 5.02
N GLU A 240 -6.67 1.83 5.02
CA GLU A 240 -6.75 3.30 5.03
C GLU A 240 -6.15 3.86 6.32
N VAL A 241 -6.50 3.24 7.46
CA VAL A 241 -5.95 3.59 8.78
C VAL A 241 -4.43 3.40 8.80
N LEU A 242 -3.91 2.30 8.28
CA LEU A 242 -2.46 2.06 8.19
C LEU A 242 -1.75 3.11 7.33
N ALA A 243 -2.29 3.45 6.14
CA ALA A 243 -1.69 4.44 5.27
C ALA A 243 -1.62 5.83 5.92
N TYR A 244 -2.69 6.24 6.62
CA TYR A 244 -2.71 7.52 7.33
C TYR A 244 -1.85 7.51 8.60
N ALA A 245 -1.72 6.36 9.28
CA ALA A 245 -0.83 6.21 10.42
C ALA A 245 0.64 6.38 10.01
N VAL A 246 1.05 5.77 8.90
CA VAL A 246 2.40 5.92 8.35
C VAL A 246 2.66 7.39 7.98
N ASP A 247 1.74 8.04 7.26
CA ASP A 247 1.85 9.46 6.91
C ASP A 247 1.98 10.37 8.15
N LEU A 248 1.15 10.14 9.17
CA LEU A 248 1.19 10.90 10.42
C LEU A 248 2.54 10.73 11.12
N LEU A 249 3.00 9.50 11.32
CA LEU A 249 4.18 9.20 12.10
C LEU A 249 5.47 9.63 11.36
N MET A 250 5.59 9.30 10.08
CA MET A 250 6.82 9.54 9.32
C MET A 250 6.90 10.95 8.74
N ARG A 251 5.84 11.47 8.10
CA ARG A 251 5.89 12.80 7.46
C ARG A 251 5.61 13.93 8.44
N ARG A 252 4.50 13.83 9.20
CA ARG A 252 4.07 14.94 10.07
C ARG A 252 4.84 15.00 11.39
N GLN A 253 5.09 13.84 12.01
CA GLN A 253 5.81 13.76 13.29
C GLN A 253 7.31 13.48 13.12
N ARG A 254 7.75 13.17 11.89
CA ARG A 254 9.17 12.97 11.55
C ARG A 254 9.85 11.89 12.37
N LEU A 255 9.09 10.84 12.74
CA LEU A 255 9.64 9.67 13.39
C LEU A 255 10.38 8.80 12.37
N PRO A 256 11.55 8.27 12.72
CA PRO A 256 12.27 7.37 11.83
C PRO A 256 11.55 6.00 11.79
N ILE A 257 11.73 5.29 10.67
CA ILE A 257 10.91 4.10 10.35
C ILE A 257 11.03 2.98 11.38
N ASP A 258 12.22 2.77 11.93
CA ASP A 258 12.51 1.88 13.05
C ASP A 258 11.58 2.18 14.23
N ILE A 259 11.43 3.43 14.64
CA ILE A 259 10.48 3.82 15.70
C ILE A 259 9.03 3.63 15.27
N VAL A 260 8.67 3.98 14.03
CA VAL A 260 7.30 3.81 13.51
C VAL A 260 6.87 2.34 13.53
N THR A 261 7.76 1.42 13.15
CA THR A 261 7.47 -0.03 13.20
C THR A 261 7.22 -0.50 14.62
N GLN A 262 7.95 0.04 15.61
CA GLN A 262 7.74 -0.23 17.03
C GLN A 262 6.48 0.44 17.60
N VAL A 263 5.94 1.47 16.96
CA VAL A 263 4.62 2.01 17.30
C VAL A 263 3.52 1.08 16.76
N LEU A 264 3.59 0.71 15.48
CA LEU A 264 2.57 -0.11 14.82
C LEU A 264 2.52 -1.53 15.38
N ALA A 265 3.69 -2.15 15.60
CA ALA A 265 3.86 -3.54 16.05
C ALA A 265 4.55 -3.62 17.43
N ALA A 266 4.14 -2.79 18.39
CA ALA A 266 4.87 -2.65 19.66
C ALA A 266 5.10 -3.97 20.41
N PRO A 267 6.29 -4.18 21.01
CA PRO A 267 6.57 -5.35 21.83
C PRO A 267 5.64 -5.43 23.04
N LEU A 268 5.45 -6.63 23.57
CA LEU A 268 4.67 -6.90 24.77
C LEU A 268 5.34 -6.24 25.99
N TRP A 269 4.54 -5.89 27.01
CA TRP A 269 5.08 -5.33 28.26
C TRP A 269 6.11 -6.25 28.91
N SER A 270 5.89 -7.56 28.87
CA SER A 270 6.82 -8.58 29.38
C SER A 270 8.13 -8.68 28.61
N GLU A 271 8.15 -8.26 27.34
CA GLU A 271 9.38 -8.16 26.53
C GLU A 271 10.11 -6.87 26.87
N ILE A 272 9.37 -5.76 26.97
CA ILE A 272 9.91 -4.45 27.37
C ILE A 272 10.56 -4.51 28.76
N ASP A 273 9.97 -5.25 29.70
CA ASP A 273 10.50 -5.40 31.06
C ASP A 273 11.82 -6.17 31.13
N LYS A 274 12.22 -6.87 30.06
CA LYS A 274 13.48 -7.59 29.94
C LYS A 274 14.56 -6.83 29.16
N MET A 275 14.22 -5.67 28.60
CA MET A 275 15.16 -4.84 27.85
C MET A 275 16.09 -4.07 28.79
N GLU A 276 17.19 -3.56 28.25
CA GLU A 276 18.09 -2.67 28.98
C GLU A 276 17.36 -1.41 29.45
N PRO A 277 17.74 -0.79 30.59
CA PRO A 277 16.99 0.30 31.21
C PRO A 277 16.66 1.47 30.27
N GLN A 278 17.59 1.82 29.38
CA GLN A 278 17.40 2.89 28.40
C GLN A 278 16.34 2.50 27.34
N GLN A 279 16.40 1.28 26.83
CA GLN A 279 15.41 0.76 25.87
C GLN A 279 14.03 0.66 26.55
N GLN A 280 13.98 0.12 27.77
CA GLN A 280 12.75 0.01 28.54
C GLN A 280 12.05 1.37 28.67
N GLN A 281 12.79 2.44 28.97
CA GLN A 281 12.25 3.79 29.06
C GLN A 281 11.65 4.27 27.73
N VAL A 282 12.36 4.07 26.62
CA VAL A 282 11.91 4.46 25.26
C VAL A 282 10.64 3.70 24.87
N PHE A 283 10.63 2.37 24.99
CA PHE A 283 9.48 1.57 24.58
C PHE A 283 8.24 1.78 25.46
N ARG A 284 8.43 2.06 26.76
CA ARG A 284 7.34 2.48 27.65
C ARG A 284 6.73 3.80 27.20
N ALA A 285 7.57 4.79 26.88
CA ALA A 285 7.10 6.08 26.37
C ALA A 285 6.34 5.91 25.05
N LEU A 286 6.87 5.15 24.08
CA LEU A 286 6.20 4.90 22.80
C LEU A 286 4.82 4.26 22.98
N ARG A 287 4.72 3.18 23.78
CA ARG A 287 3.43 2.52 24.04
C ARG A 287 2.42 3.41 24.77
N GLN A 288 2.88 4.29 25.65
CA GLN A 288 2.01 5.22 26.37
C GLN A 288 1.52 6.37 25.46
N THR A 289 2.41 6.91 24.62
CA THR A 289 2.08 8.02 23.71
C THR A 289 1.22 7.56 22.53
N TYR A 290 1.52 6.41 21.94
CA TYR A 290 0.86 5.90 20.73
C TYR A 290 -0.05 4.69 20.97
N GLY A 291 -0.50 4.48 22.21
CA GLY A 291 -1.31 3.30 22.55
C GLY A 291 -2.57 3.14 21.69
N SER A 292 -3.19 4.24 21.27
CA SER A 292 -4.35 4.26 20.37
C SER A 292 -4.02 4.01 18.90
N LEU A 293 -2.74 4.03 18.52
CA LEU A 293 -2.24 3.76 17.17
C LEU A 293 -1.50 2.42 17.07
N LEU A 294 -1.53 1.62 18.14
CA LEU A 294 -1.08 0.24 18.11
C LEU A 294 -2.00 -0.58 17.19
N MET A 295 -1.42 -1.27 16.21
CA MET A 295 -2.16 -2.10 15.28
C MET A 295 -2.32 -3.50 15.91
N ASN A 296 -3.48 -3.74 16.53
CA ASN A 296 -3.81 -5.03 17.11
C ASN A 296 -4.59 -5.87 16.10
N GLY A 297 -4.35 -7.18 16.14
CA GLY A 297 -4.89 -8.14 15.18
C GLY A 297 -3.80 -8.69 14.26
N PRO A 298 -4.11 -9.77 13.51
CA PRO A 298 -3.20 -10.32 12.52
C PRO A 298 -2.94 -9.31 11.41
N PHE A 299 -1.68 -9.02 11.12
CA PHE A 299 -1.34 -8.24 9.92
C PHE A 299 0.03 -8.59 9.34
N SER A 300 0.11 -8.51 8.02
CA SER A 300 1.33 -8.30 7.27
C SER A 300 1.08 -7.14 6.33
N ILE A 301 2.03 -6.22 6.22
CA ILE A 301 1.90 -5.04 5.38
C ILE A 301 3.14 -4.86 4.53
N LEU A 302 2.94 -4.32 3.33
CA LEU A 302 4.01 -3.63 2.61
C LEU A 302 3.65 -2.15 2.55
N VAL A 303 4.53 -1.34 3.08
CA VAL A 303 4.50 0.12 2.97
C VAL A 303 5.51 0.51 1.91
N ALA A 304 5.15 1.40 1.00
CA ALA A 304 6.10 2.02 0.10
C ALA A 304 5.94 3.53 0.10
N HIS A 305 7.04 4.23 -0.15
CA HIS A 305 7.08 5.65 -0.48
C HIS A 305 8.29 5.93 -1.36
N GLN A 306 8.55 7.18 -1.77
CA GLN A 306 9.61 7.47 -2.74
C GLN A 306 10.98 6.92 -2.31
N GLY A 307 11.32 5.79 -2.93
CA GLY A 307 12.64 5.19 -2.82
C GLY A 307 12.79 4.19 -1.68
N GLU A 308 11.71 3.88 -0.96
CA GLU A 308 11.72 2.86 0.08
C GLU A 308 10.56 1.87 -0.04
N MET A 309 10.83 0.61 0.27
CA MET A 309 9.84 -0.47 0.43
C MET A 309 10.06 -1.13 1.79
N ILE A 310 9.03 -1.15 2.63
CA ILE A 310 9.08 -1.65 3.99
C ILE A 310 8.09 -2.80 4.14
N GLY A 311 8.56 -3.95 4.59
CA GLY A 311 7.72 -5.07 5.01
C GLY A 311 7.66 -5.14 6.52
N LEU A 312 6.47 -5.29 7.08
CA LEU A 312 6.27 -5.45 8.53
C LEU A 312 5.16 -6.47 8.79
N THR A 313 5.32 -7.28 9.83
CA THR A 313 4.26 -8.14 10.35
C THR A 313 3.84 -7.71 11.75
N ASP A 314 2.68 -8.18 12.19
CA ASP A 314 2.28 -8.07 13.58
C ASP A 314 3.31 -8.73 14.51
N ARG A 315 3.31 -8.32 15.79
CA ARG A 315 4.33 -8.67 16.77
C ARG A 315 4.45 -10.17 17.06
N ILE A 316 3.41 -10.97 16.79
CA ILE A 316 3.43 -12.43 16.99
C ILE A 316 3.34 -13.20 15.65
N LYS A 317 3.40 -12.49 14.52
CA LYS A 317 3.43 -13.02 13.16
C LYS A 317 2.28 -13.99 12.84
N LEU A 318 1.05 -13.49 12.92
CA LEU A 318 -0.15 -14.27 12.58
C LEU A 318 -0.37 -14.42 11.06
N ARG A 319 0.29 -13.60 10.25
CA ARG A 319 0.23 -13.68 8.78
C ARG A 319 1.63 -13.86 8.19
N PRO A 320 1.76 -14.62 7.09
CA PRO A 320 3.05 -14.88 6.49
C PRO A 320 3.53 -13.68 5.67
N LEU A 321 4.82 -13.39 5.81
CA LEU A 321 5.56 -12.48 4.97
C LEU A 321 6.99 -13.01 4.86
N VAL A 322 7.46 -13.20 3.64
CA VAL A 322 8.83 -13.63 3.31
C VAL A 322 9.52 -12.57 2.48
N ALA A 323 10.84 -12.53 2.54
CA ALA A 323 11.67 -11.65 1.75
C ALA A 323 12.78 -12.43 1.03
N GLY A 324 13.20 -11.88 -0.11
CA GLY A 324 14.27 -12.45 -0.90
C GLY A 324 15.07 -11.37 -1.64
N ILE A 325 16.33 -11.65 -1.91
CA ILE A 325 17.22 -10.76 -2.67
C ILE A 325 17.79 -11.54 -3.86
N ARG A 326 17.83 -10.88 -5.03
CA ARG A 326 18.57 -11.36 -6.20
C ARG A 326 19.20 -10.18 -6.93
N GLY A 327 20.52 -10.10 -6.93
CA GLY A 327 21.27 -8.97 -7.49
C GLY A 327 20.78 -7.65 -6.89
N ASN A 328 20.21 -6.79 -7.74
CA ASN A 328 19.68 -5.48 -7.32
C ASN A 328 18.17 -5.51 -7.02
N PHE A 329 17.54 -6.68 -6.95
CA PHE A 329 16.13 -6.79 -6.63
C PHE A 329 15.89 -7.26 -5.20
N LEU A 330 15.03 -6.52 -4.50
CA LEU A 330 14.40 -6.93 -3.25
C LEU A 330 12.98 -7.37 -3.53
N TYR A 331 12.62 -8.52 -2.97
CA TYR A 331 11.29 -9.10 -3.06
C TYR A 331 10.70 -9.25 -1.66
N MET A 332 9.40 -9.02 -1.54
CA MET A 332 8.62 -9.38 -0.36
C MET A 332 7.30 -10.00 -0.80
N SER A 333 6.84 -11.05 -0.15
CA SER A 333 5.66 -11.79 -0.60
C SER A 333 4.97 -12.52 0.54
N SER A 334 3.66 -12.73 0.43
CA SER A 334 2.95 -13.64 1.33
C SER A 334 3.41 -15.10 1.17
N GLU A 335 3.89 -15.48 -0.02
CA GLU A 335 4.38 -16.83 -0.32
C GLU A 335 5.70 -16.80 -1.09
N GLU A 336 6.57 -17.76 -0.78
CA GLU A 336 7.86 -17.94 -1.47
C GLU A 336 7.68 -18.31 -2.96
N ALA A 337 6.64 -19.07 -3.29
CA ALA A 337 6.37 -19.54 -4.65
C ALA A 337 6.25 -18.38 -5.66
N ALA A 338 5.60 -17.29 -5.27
CA ALA A 338 5.47 -16.09 -6.10
C ALA A 338 6.83 -15.45 -6.42
N ILE A 339 7.73 -15.39 -5.44
CA ILE A 339 9.10 -14.89 -5.65
C ILE A 339 9.87 -15.82 -6.58
N ARG A 340 9.81 -17.14 -6.32
CA ARG A 340 10.56 -18.13 -7.13
C ARG A 340 10.04 -18.26 -8.56
N LEU A 341 8.78 -17.94 -8.81
CA LEU A 341 8.22 -17.96 -10.16
C LEU A 341 8.90 -16.94 -11.08
N VAL A 342 9.27 -15.78 -10.55
CA VAL A 342 9.92 -14.68 -11.29
C VAL A 342 11.42 -14.62 -11.07
N SER A 343 11.91 -15.15 -9.95
CA SER A 343 13.33 -15.28 -9.64
C SER A 343 13.64 -16.67 -9.06
N PRO A 344 13.85 -17.70 -9.92
CA PRO A 344 14.04 -19.08 -9.48
C PRO A 344 15.21 -19.28 -8.50
N LYS A 345 16.25 -18.45 -8.64
CA LYS A 345 17.42 -18.40 -7.75
C LYS A 345 17.39 -17.10 -6.97
N LEU A 346 17.73 -17.18 -5.68
CA LEU A 346 17.86 -16.05 -4.76
C LEU A 346 19.24 -16.11 -4.10
N ASP A 347 19.81 -14.94 -3.84
CA ASP A 347 21.09 -14.79 -3.12
C ASP A 347 20.86 -14.85 -1.61
N LYS A 348 19.75 -14.27 -1.13
CA LYS A 348 19.26 -14.40 0.25
C LYS A 348 17.75 -14.63 0.23
N PHE A 349 17.25 -15.44 1.17
CA PHE A 349 15.83 -15.67 1.41
C PHE A 349 15.60 -15.89 2.89
N TRP A 350 14.56 -15.28 3.45
CA TRP A 350 14.20 -15.45 4.84
C TRP A 350 12.72 -15.13 5.07
N SER A 351 12.18 -15.67 6.17
CA SER A 351 10.89 -15.25 6.68
C SER A 351 11.06 -14.08 7.65
N LEU A 352 10.18 -13.09 7.59
CA LEU A 352 10.20 -11.98 8.55
C LEU A 352 9.86 -12.49 9.96
N ARG A 353 10.47 -11.89 10.99
CA ARG A 353 10.10 -12.13 12.39
C ARG A 353 8.98 -11.17 12.81
N GLY A 354 8.25 -11.54 13.86
CA GLY A 354 7.14 -10.72 14.36
C GLY A 354 7.61 -9.35 14.83
N GLY A 355 6.99 -8.27 14.35
CA GLY A 355 7.33 -6.90 14.74
C GLY A 355 8.68 -6.37 14.24
N GLU A 356 9.44 -7.17 13.50
CA GLU A 356 10.72 -6.76 12.92
C GLU A 356 10.53 -6.36 11.44
N PRO A 357 10.92 -5.14 11.04
CA PRO A 357 10.76 -4.71 9.66
C PRO A 357 11.86 -5.25 8.75
N VAL A 358 11.54 -5.38 7.46
CA VAL A 358 12.54 -5.41 6.38
C VAL A 358 12.41 -4.12 5.60
N ILE A 359 13.53 -3.44 5.36
CA ILE A 359 13.55 -2.14 4.69
C ILE A 359 14.48 -2.21 3.48
N GLY A 360 13.92 -1.95 2.30
CA GLY A 360 14.68 -1.71 1.07
C GLY A 360 14.72 -0.23 0.74
N ARG A 361 15.91 0.28 0.38
CA ARG A 361 16.12 1.68 -0.01
C ARG A 361 16.82 1.76 -1.37
N LEU A 362 16.59 2.84 -2.11
CA LEU A 362 17.37 3.17 -3.28
C LEU A 362 18.81 3.53 -2.88
N ARG A 363 19.82 2.90 -3.50
CA ARG A 363 21.24 3.14 -3.20
C ARG A 363 21.70 4.59 -3.43
N ASN A 364 21.00 5.32 -4.30
CA ASN A 364 21.37 6.70 -4.66
C ASN A 364 20.75 7.79 -3.76
N GLN A 365 19.97 7.44 -2.74
CA GLN A 365 19.54 8.41 -1.72
C GLN A 365 20.69 8.61 -0.73
N LYS A 366 21.53 9.63 -0.98
CA LYS A 366 22.58 10.07 -0.04
C LYS A 366 22.02 10.21 1.37
N GLY A 367 22.51 9.38 2.30
CA GLY A 367 22.22 9.53 3.73
C GLY A 367 22.33 8.26 4.55
N ASP A 368 22.30 7.07 3.93
CA ASP A 368 22.39 5.83 4.68
C ASP A 368 23.04 4.73 3.83
N ASP A 369 24.36 4.58 3.94
CA ASP A 369 25.05 3.35 3.52
C ASP A 369 24.63 2.15 4.39
N SER A 370 23.69 2.32 5.33
CA SER A 370 22.92 1.20 5.85
C SER A 370 21.81 0.83 4.86
N VAL A 371 22.11 -0.16 4.03
CA VAL A 371 21.20 -1.29 4.14
C VAL A 371 21.45 -1.80 5.55
N SER A 372 20.55 -1.49 6.49
CA SER A 372 20.51 -2.20 7.77
C SER A 372 20.11 -3.64 7.46
N MET A 373 21.06 -4.42 6.96
CA MET A 373 21.03 -5.88 6.89
C MET A 373 21.62 -6.44 8.19
N GLU A 374 21.38 -5.79 9.32
CA GLU A 374 21.82 -6.29 10.62
C GLU A 374 20.71 -7.17 11.20
N GLU A 375 21.04 -8.45 11.33
CA GLU A 375 20.40 -9.37 12.25
C GLU A 375 20.74 -8.92 13.68
N ASN A 376 19.71 -8.78 14.52
CA ASN A 376 19.88 -9.07 15.94
C ASN A 376 19.32 -10.46 16.25
#